data_AF-A0A2X2VKB5-F1
#
_entry.id   AF-A0A2X2VKB5-F1
#
_cell.length_a   1.000
_cell.length_b   1.000
_cell.length_c   1.000
_cell.angle_alpha   90.00
_cell.angle_beta   90.00
_cell.angle_gamma   90.00
#
_symmetry.space_group_name_H-M   'P 1'
#
loop_
_entity.id
_entity.type
_entity.pdbx_description
1 polymer ?
#
loop_
_entity_poly.entity_id
_entity_poly.type
_entity_poly.pdbx_seq_one_letter_code
_entity_poly.pdbx_strand_id
1 'polypeptide(L)' 'MTDPQQETTDSGKTLCIYQNSIYLFTYVTKGKCPYAKTFDTANSE' A
#
# COMPACT_ATOMS: atom_id res chain seq x y z
N MET A 1 -9.93 0.25 2.15
CA MET A 1 -8.97 0.77 1.15
C MET A 1 -9.17 0.00 -0.15
N THR A 2 -9.14 0.69 -1.28
CA THR A 2 -9.22 0.10 -2.63
C THR A 2 -7.94 -0.67 -2.95
N ASP A 3 -7.98 -1.52 -3.98
CA ASP A 3 -6.80 -2.19 -4.53
C ASP A 3 -5.65 -1.17 -4.73
N PRO A 4 -4.47 -1.39 -4.11
CA PRO A 4 -3.35 -0.47 -4.23
C PRO A 4 -2.79 -0.49 -5.66
N GLN A 5 -2.33 0.67 -6.13
CA GLN A 5 -1.63 0.72 -7.40
C GLN A 5 -0.28 0.02 -7.27
N GLN A 6 0.01 -0.90 -8.18
CA GLN A 6 1.22 -1.72 -8.16
C GLN A 6 2.11 -1.32 -9.33
N GLU A 7 3.35 -0.95 -9.05
CA GLU A 7 4.37 -0.70 -10.06
C GLU A 7 5.56 -1.63 -9.85
N THR A 8 6.19 -2.07 -10.94
CA THR A 8 7.42 -2.87 -10.87
C THR A 8 8.61 -1.94 -11.06
N THR A 9 9.47 -1.86 -10.06
CA THR A 9 10.71 -1.08 -10.12
C THR A 9 11.80 -1.85 -10.87
N ASP A 10 12.73 -1.16 -11.52
CA ASP A 10 13.89 -1.74 -12.21
C ASP A 10 14.74 -2.67 -11.34
N SER A 11 14.66 -2.55 -10.01
CA SER A 11 15.31 -3.45 -9.05
C SER A 11 14.60 -4.80 -8.87
N GLY A 12 13.53 -5.08 -9.63
CA GLY A 12 12.73 -6.30 -9.48
C GLY A 12 11.87 -6.30 -8.21
N LYS A 13 11.62 -5.13 -7.61
CA LYS A 13 10.72 -4.95 -6.45
C LYS A 13 9.40 -4.36 -6.92
N THR A 14 8.32 -4.72 -6.24
CA THR A 14 6.99 -4.15 -6.42
C THR A 14 6.81 -2.95 -5.49
N LEU A 15 6.48 -1.80 -6.05
CA LEU A 15 6.03 -0.62 -5.35
C LEU A 15 4.50 -0.65 -5.25
N CYS A 16 3.99 -0.65 -4.03
CA CYS A 16 2.57 -0.62 -3.71
C CYS A 16 2.20 0.77 -3.23
N ILE A 17 1.31 1.44 -3.94
CA ILE A 17 0.86 2.79 -3.63
C ILE A 17 -0.57 2.70 -3.11
N TYR A 18 -0.73 3.01 -1.83
CA TYR A 18 -2.01 3.06 -1.16
C TYR A 18 -2.44 4.52 -1.03
N GLN A 19 -3.48 4.89 -1.75
CA GLN A 19 -4.01 6.25 -1.73
C GLN A 19 -5.45 6.27 -1.19
N ASN A 20 -5.74 7.25 -0.36
CA ASN A 20 -7.09 7.72 -0.03
C ASN A 20 -7.15 9.23 -0.27
N SER A 21 -8.32 9.86 -0.12
CA SER A 21 -8.51 11.31 -0.36
C SER A 21 -7.61 12.24 0.47
N ILE A 22 -6.93 11.72 1.50
CA ILE A 22 -6.13 12.51 2.47
C ILE A 22 -4.73 11.92 2.68
N TYR A 23 -4.49 10.66 2.30
CA TYR A 23 -3.27 9.95 2.66
C TYR A 23 -2.70 9.17 1.48
N LEU A 24 -1.38 9.22 1.33
CA LEU A 24 -0.60 8.47 0.35
C LEU A 24 0.48 7.69 1.10
N PHE A 25 0.43 6.36 1.00
CA PHE A 25 1.44 5.47 1.56
C PHE A 25 2.09 4.66 0.46
N THR A 26 3.41 4.65 0.44
CA THR A 26 4.21 3.84 -0.49
C THR A 26 4.90 2.73 0.26
N TYR A 27 4.74 1.50 -0.21
CA TYR A 27 5.34 0.32 0.38
C TYR A 27 6.09 -0.47 -0.69
N VAL A 28 7.37 -0.76 -0.45
CA VAL A 28 8.20 -1.52 -1.39
C VAL A 28 8.34 -2.95 -0.88
N THR A 29 7.90 -3.91 -1.69
CA THR A 29 7.98 -5.35 -1.39
C THR A 29 8.58 -6.11 -2.56
N LYS A 30 9.05 -7.34 -2.34
CA LYS A 30 9.56 -8.23 -3.40
C LYS A 30 8.48 -9.21 -3.92
N GLY A 31 7.21 -8.98 -3.60
CA GLY A 31 6.10 -9.88 -3.93
C GLY A 31 4.80 -9.15 -4.23
N LYS A 32 3.65 -9.83 -4.01
CA LYS A 32 2.32 -9.20 -4.16
C LYS A 32 2.11 -8.14 -3.10
N CYS A 33 1.49 -7.03 -3.49
CA CYS A 33 1.04 -6.03 -2.54
C CYS A 33 0.00 -6.67 -1.60
N PRO A 34 0.24 -6.68 -0.27
CA PRO A 34 -0.79 -7.13 0.64
C PRO A 34 -2.00 -6.21 0.46
N TYR A 35 -3.18 -6.78 0.32
CA TYR A 35 -4.40 -5.98 0.41
C TYR A 35 -4.39 -5.37 1.81
N ALA A 36 -4.23 -4.05 1.89
CA ALA A 36 -4.14 -3.37 3.17
C ALA A 36 -5.48 -3.59 3.86
N LYS A 37 -5.52 -4.58 4.79
CA LYS A 37 -6.51 -4.62 5.86
C LYS A 37 -6.46 -3.23 6.44
N THR A 38 -7.61 -2.57 6.35
CA THR A 38 -7.90 -1.27 6.97
C THR A 38 -7.01 -1.09 8.18
N PHE A 39 -6.12 -0.10 8.16
CA PHE A 39 -5.58 0.41 9.41
C PHE A 39 -6.81 0.86 10.17
N ASP A 40 -7.31 0.02 11.06
CA ASP A 40 -8.39 0.35 11.98
C ASP A 40 -7.83 1.46 12.85
N THR A 41 -8.01 2.70 12.40
CA THR A 41 -7.78 3.90 13.21
C THR A 41 -8.77 3.96 14.38
N ALA A 42 -9.68 3.00 14.48
CA ALA A 42 -10.58 2.79 15.62
C ALA A 42 -9.86 2.31 16.90
N ASN A 43 -8.56 2.00 16.84
CA ASN A 43 -7.76 1.73 18.04
C ASN A 43 -6.60 2.74 18.18
N SER A 44 -6.98 4.01 18.29
CA SER A 44 -6.11 5.06 18.80
C SER A 44 -6.89 5.90 19.81
N GLU A 45 -7.30 5.27 20.93
CA GLU A 45 -7.51 5.93 22.22
C GLU A 45 -7.35 4.92 23.37
#